data_AF-P05526-F1
#
_entry.id   AF-P05526-F1
#
_cell.length_a   1.000
_cell.length_b   1.000
_cell.length_c   1.000
_cell.angle_alpha   90.00
_cell.angle_beta   90.00
_cell.angle_gamma   90.00
#
_symmetry.space_group_name_H-M   'P 1'
#
loop_
_entity.id
_entity.type
_entity.pdbx_description
1 polymer ?
#
loop_
_entity_poly.entity_id
_entity_poly.type
_entity_poly.pdbx_seq_one_letter_code
_entity_poly.pdbx_strand_id
1 'polypeptide(L)'
;MSYRRGSGPSEEEMIMQQMMIKLSMGISGQCFKECVTSFSSGQMVPQEATCIQSCAKRQQSAFMAMNDIQGQLQAKQGAGMF
;
A
#
# COMPACT_ATOMS: atom_id res chain seq x y z
N MET A 1 -27.57 8.63 -31.32
CA MET A 1 -27.36 8.22 -29.93
C MET A 1 -25.94 7.69 -29.80
N SER A 2 -25.01 8.53 -29.34
CA SER A 2 -23.60 8.16 -29.22
C SER A 2 -23.38 7.43 -27.89
N TYR A 3 -23.25 6.11 -27.93
CA TYR A 3 -22.78 5.32 -26.79
C TYR A 3 -21.32 5.70 -26.51
N ARG A 4 -21.08 6.48 -25.46
CA ARG A 4 -19.75 6.61 -24.87
C ARG A 4 -19.37 5.23 -24.31
N ARG A 5 -18.66 4.45 -25.12
CA ARG A 5 -17.91 3.27 -24.69
C ARG A 5 -16.81 3.79 -23.76
N GLY A 6 -17.11 3.85 -22.47
CA GLY A 6 -16.14 4.14 -21.44
C GLY A 6 -15.05 3.08 -21.51
N SER A 7 -13.82 3.53 -21.69
CA SER A 7 -12.61 2.76 -21.44
C SER A 7 -12.78 2.11 -20.06
N GLY A 8 -12.80 0.77 -20.00
CA GLY A 8 -12.72 0.07 -18.72
C GLY A 8 -11.43 0.46 -18.00
N PRO A 9 -11.31 0.18 -16.68
CA PRO A 9 -10.07 0.45 -15.97
C PRO A 9 -8.93 -0.20 -16.75
N SER A 10 -7.95 0.59 -17.15
CA SER A 10 -6.79 0.09 -17.90
C SER A 10 -6.15 -1.03 -17.08
N GLU A 11 -5.55 -2.03 -17.74
CA GLU A 11 -4.90 -3.16 -17.06
C GLU A 11 -3.92 -2.67 -15.97
N GLU A 12 -3.26 -1.53 -16.22
CA GLU A 12 -2.42 -0.77 -15.29
C GLU A 12 -3.17 -0.31 -14.03
N GLU A 13 -4.39 0.22 -14.14
CA GLU A 13 -5.21 0.61 -12.98
C GLU A 13 -5.63 -0.61 -12.16
N MET A 14 -5.93 -1.74 -12.81
CA MET A 14 -6.27 -2.98 -12.11
C MET A 14 -5.05 -3.53 -11.35
N ILE A 15 -3.86 -3.50 -11.98
CA ILE A 15 -2.60 -3.89 -11.34
C ILE A 15 -2.30 -2.95 -10.17
N MET A 16 -2.43 -1.63 -10.36
CA MET A 16 -2.19 -0.64 -9.30
C MET A 16 -3.16 -0.83 -8.13
N GLN A 17 -4.45 -1.05 -8.39
CA GLN A 17 -5.44 -1.37 -7.36
C GLN A 17 -5.09 -2.66 -6.63
N GLN A 18 -4.66 -3.70 -7.35
CA GLN A 18 -4.25 -4.96 -6.72
C GLN A 18 -3.03 -4.75 -5.80
N MET A 19 -2.05 -3.97 -6.24
CA MET A 19 -0.91 -3.60 -5.39
C MET A 19 -1.37 -2.84 -4.15
N MET A 20 -2.22 -1.83 -4.33
CA MET A 20 -2.79 -1.05 -3.22
C MET A 20 -3.53 -1.93 -2.21
N ILE A 21 -4.31 -2.91 -2.67
CA ILE A 21 -4.99 -3.87 -1.77
C ILE A 21 -3.97 -4.72 -1.02
N LYS A 22 -3.00 -5.32 -1.72
CA LYS A 22 -1.95 -6.14 -1.10
C LYS A 22 -1.17 -5.35 -0.04
N LEU A 23 -0.89 -4.08 -0.31
CA LEU A 23 -0.24 -3.19 0.63
C LEU A 23 -1.14 -2.88 1.78
N SER A 24 -2.40 -2.49 1.56
CA SER A 24 -3.34 -2.23 2.65
C SER A 24 -3.47 -3.44 3.57
N MET A 25 -3.45 -4.67 3.04
CA MET A 25 -3.45 -5.90 3.83
C MET A 25 -2.14 -6.11 4.59
N GLY A 26 -1.00 -5.90 3.94
CA GLY A 26 0.32 -6.01 4.58
C GLY A 26 0.52 -4.96 5.68
N ILE A 27 0.15 -3.72 5.40
CA ILE A 27 0.14 -2.58 6.32
C ILE A 27 -0.79 -2.87 7.49
N SER A 28 -2.02 -3.28 7.22
CA SER A 28 -2.97 -3.62 8.29
C SER A 28 -2.41 -4.74 9.17
N GLY A 29 -1.84 -5.79 8.59
CA GLY A 29 -1.22 -6.88 9.35
C GLY A 29 -0.01 -6.46 10.18
N GLN A 30 0.86 -5.60 9.64
CA GLN A 30 2.02 -5.07 10.36
C GLN A 30 1.61 -4.09 11.46
N CYS A 31 0.76 -3.11 11.12
CA CYS A 31 0.25 -2.13 12.08
C CYS A 31 -0.59 -2.77 13.18
N PHE A 32 -1.36 -3.80 12.86
CA PHE A 32 -2.08 -4.55 13.87
C PHE A 32 -1.12 -5.27 14.82
N LYS A 33 -0.08 -5.93 14.31
CA LYS A 33 0.94 -6.58 15.17
C LYS A 33 1.77 -5.61 16.00
N GLU A 34 2.06 -4.42 15.47
CA GLU A 34 2.83 -3.39 16.17
C GLU A 34 2.00 -2.63 17.22
N CYS A 35 0.74 -2.33 16.89
CA CYS A 35 -0.09 -1.45 17.70
C CYS A 35 -1.04 -2.19 18.64
N VAL A 36 -1.63 -3.30 18.20
CA VAL A 36 -2.60 -4.06 18.99
C VAL A 36 -1.84 -4.99 19.93
N THR A 37 -1.57 -4.50 21.14
CA THR A 37 -0.85 -5.25 22.17
C THR A 37 -1.77 -6.00 23.11
N SER A 38 -3.06 -5.70 23.13
CA SER A 38 -3.98 -6.27 24.12
C SER A 38 -5.40 -6.41 23.59
N PHE A 39 -5.95 -7.63 23.64
CA PHE A 39 -7.34 -7.93 23.32
C PHE A 39 -8.27 -7.80 24.53
N SER A 40 -7.91 -6.94 25.49
CA SER A 40 -8.63 -6.83 26.76
C SER A 40 -9.99 -6.15 26.62
N SER A 41 -10.20 -5.38 25.56
CA SER A 41 -11.47 -4.78 25.20
C SER A 41 -11.81 -5.15 23.77
N GLY A 42 -13.05 -5.53 23.49
CA GLY A 42 -13.56 -5.70 22.11
C GLY A 42 -13.64 -4.39 21.31
N GLN A 43 -12.97 -3.34 21.79
CA GLN A 43 -12.86 -2.02 21.18
C GLN A 43 -11.38 -1.66 21.16
N MET A 44 -10.92 -1.10 20.03
CA MET A 44 -9.59 -0.51 19.94
C MET A 44 -9.47 0.64 20.92
N VAL A 45 -8.43 0.63 21.75
CA VAL A 45 -8.16 1.79 22.60
C VAL A 45 -7.74 2.98 21.73
N PRO A 46 -8.04 4.23 22.13
CA PRO A 46 -7.65 5.43 21.35
C PRO A 46 -6.14 5.50 21.03
N GLN A 47 -5.31 4.91 21.89
CA GLN A 47 -3.87 4.78 21.69
C GLN A 47 -3.52 3.84 20.53
N GLU A 48 -4.21 2.70 20.40
CA GLU A 48 -4.07 1.78 19.27
C GLU A 48 -4.49 2.45 17.97
N ALA A 49 -5.60 3.18 17.98
CA ALA A 49 -6.06 3.92 16.81
C ALA A 49 -5.01 4.94 16.33
N THR A 50 -4.40 5.68 17.27
CA THR A 50 -3.33 6.64 16.97
C THR A 50 -2.07 5.95 16.44
N CYS A 51 -1.73 4.80 17.02
CA CYS A 51 -0.60 3.98 16.56
C CYS A 51 -0.85 3.45 15.14
N ILE A 52 -2.04 2.91 14.86
CA ILE A 52 -2.41 2.38 13.54
C ILE A 52 -2.35 3.48 12.49
N GLN A 53 -2.87 4.68 12.80
CA GLN A 53 -2.75 5.83 11.90
C GLN A 53 -1.29 6.21 11.63
N SER A 54 -0.44 6.19 12.66
CA SER A 54 0.99 6.50 12.53
C SER A 54 1.74 5.44 11.72
N CYS A 55 1.44 4.17 11.97
CA CYS A 55 2.01 3.04 11.23
C CYS A 55 1.56 3.05 9.77
N ALA A 56 0.28 3.28 9.49
CA ALA A 56 -0.22 3.39 8.12
C ALA A 56 0.47 4.52 7.34
N LYS A 57 0.66 5.70 7.96
CA LYS A 57 1.43 6.79 7.36
C LYS A 57 2.88 6.40 7.06
N ARG A 58 3.57 5.76 8.01
CA ARG A 58 4.95 5.28 7.81
C ARG A 58 5.05 4.30 6.65
N GLN A 59 4.13 3.36 6.58
CA GLN A 59 4.12 2.33 5.54
C GLN A 59 3.75 2.87 4.17
N GLN A 60 2.80 3.81 4.10
CA GLN A 60 2.49 4.52 2.86
C GLN A 60 3.72 5.28 2.35
N SER A 61 4.41 6.01 3.23
CA SER A 61 5.67 6.68 2.89
C SER A 61 6.75 5.70 2.46
N ALA A 62 6.88 4.57 3.15
CA ALA A 62 7.83 3.51 2.79
C ALA A 62 7.50 2.90 1.41
N PHE A 63 6.22 2.70 1.10
CA PHE A 63 5.80 2.18 -0.20
C PHE A 63 6.04 3.18 -1.33
N MET A 64 5.76 4.46 -1.12
CA MET A 64 6.08 5.51 -2.09
C MET A 64 7.59 5.57 -2.34
N ALA A 65 8.40 5.53 -1.29
CA ALA A 65 9.85 5.44 -1.41
C ALA A 65 10.29 4.14 -2.11
N MET A 66 9.63 3.01 -1.85
CA MET A 66 9.95 1.73 -2.47
C MET A 66 9.58 1.71 -3.95
N ASN A 67 8.51 2.37 -4.39
CA ASN A 67 8.20 2.52 -5.81
C ASN A 67 9.24 3.37 -6.53
N ASP A 68 9.67 4.46 -5.89
CA ASP A 68 10.74 5.31 -6.42
C ASP A 68 12.05 4.51 -6.55
N ILE A 69 12.41 3.77 -5.50
CA ILE A 69 13.58 2.88 -5.49
C ILE A 69 13.45 1.76 -6.52
N GLN A 70 12.29 1.11 -6.64
CA GLN A 70 12.08 0.02 -7.59
C GLN A 70 12.13 0.52 -9.04
N GLY A 71 11.59 1.72 -9.32
CA GLY A 71 11.75 2.38 -10.61
C GLY A 71 13.21 2.66 -10.93
N GLN A 72 13.98 3.16 -9.96
CA GLN A 72 15.42 3.37 -10.11
C GLN A 72 16.22 2.07 -10.24
N LEU A 73 15.85 1.01 -9.52
CA LEU A 73 16.51 -0.30 -9.57
C LEU A 73 16.20 -1.04 -10.87
N GLN A 74 14.97 -0.94 -11.37
CA GLN A 74 14.58 -1.51 -12.66
C GLN A 74 15.26 -0.77 -13.81
N ALA A 75 15.39 0.56 -13.72
CA ALA A 75 16.19 1.35 -14.65
C ALA A 75 17.69 0.97 -14.60
N LYS A 76 18.23 0.67 -13.41
CA LYS A 76 19.62 0.22 -13.25
C LYS A 76 19.87 -1.23 -13.70
N GLN A 77 18.94 -2.16 -13.47
CA GLN A 77 19.08 -3.55 -13.93
C GLN A 77 18.93 -3.67 -15.46
N GLY A 78 18.15 -2.79 -16.10
CA GLY A 78 18.06 -2.71 -17.56
C GLY A 78 19.31 -2.14 -18.25
N ALA A 79 20.15 -1.40 -17.51
CA ALA A 79 21.36 -0.76 -18.05
C ALA A 79 22.65 -1.59 -17.87
N GLY A 80 22.58 -2.79 -17.27
CA GLY A 80 23.73 -3.67 -17.01
C GLY A 80 23.98 -4.77 -18.03
N MET A 81 23.30 -4.75 -19.18
CA MET A 81 23.36 -5.78 -20.25
C MET A 81 23.79 -5.23 -21.63
N PHE A 82 24.42 -4.06 -21.68
CA PHE A 82 25.09 -3.53 -22.88
C PHE A 82 26.58 -3.32 -22.63
#